data_AF-A0A3A1PIB5-F1
#
_entry.id   AF-A0A3A1PIB5-F1
#
_cell.length_a   1.000
_cell.length_b   1.000
_cell.length_c   1.000
_cell.angle_alpha   90.00
_cell.angle_beta   90.00
_cell.angle_gamma   90.00
#
_symmetry.space_group_name_H-M   'P 1'
#
loop_
_entity.id
_entity.type
_entity.pdbx_description
1 polymer ?
#
loop_
_entity_poly.entity_id
_entity_poly.type
_entity_poly.pdbx_seq_one_letter_code
_entity_poly.pdbx_strand_id
1 'polypeptide(L)' 'RPAALELRGDLPAPVLRLFVRRGVGAMPPFRKSELTDAQIDELAAYLAATAAAN' A
#
# COMPACT_ATOMS: atom_id res chain seq x y z
N ARG A 1 -11.31 -15.16 2.93
CA ARG A 1 -10.41 -15.45 1.79
C ARG A 1 -9.86 -14.10 1.33
N PRO A 2 -8.54 -13.96 1.15
CA PRO A 2 -7.93 -12.68 0.79
C PRO A 2 -8.47 -12.13 -0.54
N ALA A 3 -8.51 -10.81 -0.65
CA ALA A 3 -8.88 -10.12 -1.89
C ALA A 3 -7.71 -10.11 -2.88
N ALA A 4 -7.98 -9.84 -4.17
CA ALA A 4 -6.95 -9.86 -5.22
C ALA A 4 -5.74 -8.96 -4.94
N LEU A 5 -5.94 -7.83 -4.23
CA LEU A 5 -4.85 -6.93 -3.84
C LEU A 5 -3.91 -7.56 -2.80
N GLU A 6 -4.45 -8.36 -1.89
CA GLU A 6 -3.69 -9.02 -0.82
C GLU A 6 -2.88 -10.22 -1.33
N LEU A 7 -3.13 -10.67 -2.55
CA LEU A 7 -2.38 -11.73 -3.23
C LEU A 7 -1.19 -11.18 -4.03
N ARG A 8 -0.95 -9.87 -3.99
CA ARG A 8 0.13 -9.21 -4.72
C ARG A 8 1.40 -9.15 -3.90
N GLY A 9 2.44 -9.85 -4.36
CA GLY A 9 3.80 -9.78 -3.79
C GLY A 9 4.66 -8.63 -4.35
N ASP A 10 4.17 -7.88 -5.33
CA ASP A 10 4.91 -6.86 -6.09
C ASP A 10 4.66 -5.42 -5.60
N LEU A 11 4.10 -5.24 -4.39
CA LEU A 11 3.73 -3.94 -3.81
C LEU A 11 4.59 -3.57 -2.59
N PRO A 12 5.89 -3.27 -2.75
CA PRO A 12 6.73 -2.86 -1.64
C PRO A 12 6.41 -1.42 -1.19
N ALA A 13 6.79 -1.09 0.05
CA ALA A 13 6.48 0.20 0.67
C ALA A 13 6.86 1.45 -0.17
N PRO A 14 8.00 1.50 -0.89
CA PRO A 14 8.33 2.63 -1.75
C PRO A 14 7.32 2.84 -2.89
N VAL A 15 6.79 1.76 -3.45
CA VAL A 15 5.80 1.79 -4.54
C VAL A 15 4.46 2.28 -4.00
N LEU A 16 4.01 1.74 -2.86
CA LEU A 16 2.77 2.20 -2.22
C LEU A 16 2.87 3.68 -1.84
N ARG A 17 4.00 4.10 -1.25
CA ARG A 17 4.23 5.49 -0.88
C ARG A 17 4.21 6.41 -2.10
N LEU A 18 4.77 6.00 -3.24
CA LEU A 18 4.71 6.76 -4.48
C LEU A 18 3.26 7.02 -4.89
N PHE A 19 2.43 5.97 -4.97
CA PHE A 19 1.03 6.09 -5.40
C PHE A 19 0.18 6.85 -4.39
N VAL A 20 0.33 6.58 -3.09
CA VAL A 20 -0.43 7.27 -2.04
C VAL A 20 -0.09 8.76 -2.00
N ARG A 21 1.16 9.15 -2.24
CA ARG A 21 1.60 10.55 -2.16
C ARG A 21 1.34 11.34 -3.44
N ARG A 22 1.40 10.69 -4.59
CA ARG A 22 1.24 11.38 -5.89
C ARG A 22 -0.15 11.21 -6.50
N GLY A 23 -0.90 10.19 -6.07
CA GLY A 23 -2.09 9.74 -6.79
C GLY A 23 -1.73 9.13 -8.13
N VAL A 24 -2.74 8.59 -8.82
CA VAL A 24 -2.61 8.09 -10.20
C VAL A 24 -3.98 8.10 -10.89
N GLY A 25 -4.08 8.75 -12.05
CA GLY A 25 -5.35 8.86 -12.79
C GLY A 25 -6.46 9.46 -11.93
N ALA A 26 -7.52 8.68 -11.70
CA ALA A 26 -8.67 9.08 -10.88
C ALA A 26 -8.44 8.94 -9.35
N MET A 27 -7.32 8.34 -8.92
CA MET A 27 -6.98 8.21 -7.51
C MET A 27 -6.29 9.50 -7.02
N PRO A 28 -6.93 10.30 -6.13
CA PRO A 28 -6.29 11.47 -5.55
C PRO A 28 -5.19 11.10 -4.54
N PRO A 29 -4.18 11.97 -4.34
CA PRO A 29 -3.14 11.76 -3.33
C PRO A 29 -3.65 11.99 -1.90
N PHE A 30 -3.10 11.23 -0.94
CA PHE A 30 -3.32 11.43 0.50
C PHE A 30 -2.25 12.34 1.12
N ARG A 31 -2.67 13.30 1.95
CA ARG A 31 -1.79 14.16 2.74
C ARG A 31 -1.16 13.38 3.90
N LYS A 32 -0.03 13.87 4.39
CA LYS A 32 0.67 13.27 5.55
C LYS A 32 -0.13 13.34 6.84
N SER A 33 -1.02 14.33 6.96
CA SER A 33 -1.96 14.48 8.08
C SER A 33 -3.08 13.46 8.06
N GLU A 34 -3.40 12.88 6.90
CA GLU A 34 -4.49 11.90 6.72
C GLU A 34 -3.96 10.47 6.82
N LEU A 35 -2.78 10.24 6.23
CA LEU A 35 -2.09 8.95 6.25
C LEU A 35 -0.59 9.20 6.32
N THR A 36 0.04 8.80 7.42
CA THR A 36 1.47 9.03 7.66
C THR A 36 2.35 8.08 6.85
N ASP A 37 3.64 8.42 6.70
CA ASP A 37 4.58 7.55 6.00
C ASP A 37 4.78 6.22 6.74
N ALA A 38 4.75 6.21 8.07
CA ALA A 38 4.88 4.98 8.88
C ALA A 38 3.68 4.04 8.68
N GLN A 39 2.46 4.57 8.64
CA GLN A 39 1.26 3.77 8.38
C GLN A 39 1.27 3.13 6.98
N ILE A 40 1.86 3.80 5.98
CA ILE A 40 2.05 3.21 4.65
C ILE A 40 3.03 2.02 4.70
N ASP A 41 4.09 2.11 5.51
CA ASP A 41 5.03 1.00 5.70
C ASP A 41 4.36 -0.19 6.40
N GLU A 42 3.51 0.07 7.40
CA GLU A 42 2.71 -0.97 8.07
C GLU A 42 1.75 -1.66 7.10
N LEU A 43 1.08 -0.91 6.23
CA LEU A 43 0.22 -1.47 5.18
C LEU A 43 1.01 -2.34 4.19
N ALA A 44 2.21 -1.90 3.80
CA ALA A 44 3.09 -2.68 2.94
C ALA A 44 3.48 -4.02 3.60
N ALA A 45 3.83 -3.98 4.88
CA ALA A 45 4.17 -5.17 5.65
C ALA A 45 2.98 -6.12 5.77
N TYR A 46 1.77 -5.60 6.03
CA TYR A 46 0.54 -6.40 6.05
C TYR A 46 0.27 -7.09 4.71
N LEU A 47 0.35 -6.36 3.59
CA LEU A 47 0.13 -6.93 2.27
C LEU A 47 1.16 -8.01 1.94
N ALA A 48 2.44 -7.77 2.25
CA ALA A 48 3.51 -8.75 2.03
C ALA A 48 3.32 -10.02 2.88
N ALA A 49 2.97 -9.87 4.16
CA ALA A 49 2.71 -11.00 5.04
C ALA A 49 1.49 -11.81 4.59
N THR A 50 0.44 -11.13 4.13
CA THR A 50 -0.79 -11.78 3.65
C THR A 50 -0.54 -12.52 2.34
N ALA A 51 0.21 -11.92 1.40
CA ALA A 51 0.61 -12.55 0.15
C ALA A 51 1.51 -13.77 0.37
N ALA A 52 2.38 -13.75 1.39
CA ALA A 52 3.23 -14.90 1.72
C ALA A 52 2.47 -16.07 2.36
N ALA A 53 1.33 -15.79 3.00
CA ALA A 53 0.53 -16.78 3.70
C ALA A 53 -0.55 -17.46 2.82
N ASN A 54 -0.74 -17.03 1.57
CA ASN A 54 -1.79 -17.50 0.66
C ASN A 54 -1.26 -17.83 -0.73
#